data_AF-A0A5K1HRN1-F1
#
_entry.id   AF-A0A5K1HRN1-F1
#
_cell.length_a   1.000
_cell.length_b   1.000
_cell.length_c   1.000
_cell.angle_alpha   90.00
_cell.angle_beta   90.00
_cell.angle_gamma   90.00
#
_symmetry.space_group_name_H-M   'P 1'
#
loop_
_entity.id
_entity.type
_entity.pdbx_description
1 polymer ?
#
loop_
_entity_poly.entity_id
_entity_poly.type
_entity_poly.pdbx_seq_one_letter_code
_entity_poly.pdbx_strand_id
1 'polypeptide(L)'
;KTDGRVTEVHTPFTIRAKELMDLYKGLKMKSISTDERLDILLNTKWTVKEWDCNLTREIVDLIDREANMLDRGRPEKSLEGLRQRLANLFLQFIEYPLFNPEAARFQKIPYEISELANQENGATKSKFN
;
A
#
# COMPACT_ATOMS: atom_id res chain seq x y z
N LYS A 1 15.43 -38.83 -11.64
CA LYS A 1 14.60 -38.15 -10.61
C LYS A 1 15.42 -36.99 -10.10
N THR A 2 15.23 -35.80 -10.65
CA THR A 2 15.95 -34.57 -10.27
C THR A 2 15.02 -33.82 -9.32
N ASP A 3 15.39 -33.74 -8.05
CA ASP A 3 14.67 -32.98 -7.03
C ASP A 3 14.80 -31.49 -7.37
N GLY A 4 13.73 -30.92 -7.91
CA GLY A 4 13.61 -29.52 -8.30
C GLY A 4 13.51 -28.62 -7.09
N ARG A 5 14.60 -28.53 -6.32
CA ARG A 5 14.74 -27.57 -5.23
C ARG A 5 14.83 -26.17 -5.83
N VAL A 6 13.67 -25.54 -5.98
CA VAL A 6 13.55 -24.10 -6.21
C VAL A 6 14.28 -23.44 -5.04
N THR A 7 15.52 -23.02 -5.28
CA THR A 7 16.29 -22.29 -4.28
C THR A 7 15.72 -20.88 -4.33
N GLU A 8 14.85 -20.53 -3.38
CA GLU A 8 14.37 -19.16 -3.23
C GLU A 8 15.58 -18.27 -2.93
N VAL A 9 16.10 -17.63 -3.99
CA VAL A 9 17.20 -16.70 -3.87
C VAL A 9 16.66 -15.48 -3.13
N HIS A 10 16.98 -15.35 -1.84
CA HIS A 10 16.66 -14.17 -1.04
C HIS A 10 17.49 -12.98 -1.52
N THR A 11 17.08 -12.37 -2.62
CA THR A 11 17.59 -11.08 -3.06
C THR A 11 17.05 -9.99 -2.13
N PRO A 12 17.73 -8.83 -2.00
CA PRO A 12 17.20 -7.68 -1.25
C PRO A 12 15.78 -7.28 -1.68
N PHE A 13 15.40 -7.59 -2.92
CA PHE A 13 14.05 -7.35 -3.46
C PHE A 13 12.97 -8.24 -2.83
N THR A 14 13.27 -9.52 -2.59
CA THR A 14 12.32 -10.43 -1.90
C THR A 14 12.14 -10.11 -0.42
N ILE A 15 13.20 -9.62 0.24
CA ILE A 15 13.14 -9.14 1.63
C ILE A 15 12.23 -7.90 1.69
N ARG A 16 12.44 -6.94 0.78
CA ARG A 16 11.61 -5.73 0.69
C ARG A 16 10.14 -6.06 0.42
N ALA A 17 9.86 -6.98 -0.51
CA ALA A 17 8.50 -7.42 -0.79
C ALA A 17 7.82 -8.05 0.44
N LYS A 18 8.56 -8.82 1.25
CA LYS A 18 8.07 -9.40 2.50
C LYS A 18 7.75 -8.32 3.54
N GLU A 19 8.65 -7.36 3.74
CA GLU A 19 8.44 -6.23 4.66
C GLU A 19 7.19 -5.42 4.29
N LEU A 20 7.02 -5.12 3.00
CA LEU A 20 5.86 -4.42 2.47
C LEU A 20 4.56 -5.20 2.71
N MET A 21 4.59 -6.52 2.49
CA MET A 21 3.43 -7.38 2.74
C MET A 21 3.09 -7.47 4.24
N ASP A 22 4.09 -7.47 5.11
CA ASP A 22 3.88 -7.49 6.57
C ASP A 22 3.29 -6.16 7.07
N LEU A 23 3.72 -5.02 6.52
CA LEU A 23 3.06 -3.73 6.76
C LEU A 23 1.59 -3.73 6.29
N TYR A 24 1.31 -4.26 5.10
CA TYR A 24 -0.06 -4.37 4.59
C TYR A 24 -0.96 -5.23 5.50
N LYS A 25 -0.45 -6.37 5.98
CA LYS A 25 -1.16 -7.18 6.99
C LYS A 25 -1.42 -6.37 8.25
N GLY A 26 -0.42 -5.62 8.72
CA GLY A 26 -0.55 -4.72 9.86
C GLY A 26 -1.64 -3.67 9.71
N LEU A 27 -1.72 -3.03 8.53
CA LEU A 27 -2.77 -2.06 8.22
C LEU A 27 -4.18 -2.67 8.26
N LYS A 28 -4.32 -3.98 8.01
CA LYS A 28 -5.59 -4.72 8.03
C LYS A 28 -5.93 -5.35 9.38
N MET A 29 -5.00 -5.38 10.33
CA MET A 29 -5.28 -5.92 11.66
C MET A 29 -6.38 -5.08 12.34
N LYS A 30 -7.30 -5.78 13.00
CA LYS A 30 -8.39 -5.20 13.80
C LYS A 30 -8.17 -5.54 15.27
N SER A 31 -8.76 -4.77 16.17
CA SER A 31 -8.73 -5.02 17.61
C SER A 31 -7.33 -5.01 18.23
N ILE A 32 -6.46 -4.13 17.75
CA ILE A 32 -5.14 -3.85 18.34
C ILE A 32 -5.19 -2.58 19.19
N SER A 33 -4.20 -2.37 20.04
CA SER A 33 -4.12 -1.14 20.84
C SER A 33 -3.87 0.09 19.96
N THR A 34 -4.23 1.28 20.48
CA THR A 34 -3.95 2.54 19.81
C THR A 34 -2.46 2.74 19.56
N ASP A 35 -1.61 2.42 20.54
CA ASP A 35 -0.15 2.56 20.43
C ASP A 35 0.41 1.65 19.33
N GLU A 36 0.04 0.37 19.31
CA GLU A 36 0.43 -0.55 18.23
C GLU A 36 -0.06 -0.06 16.86
N ARG A 37 -1.26 0.52 16.80
CA ARG A 37 -1.79 1.09 15.56
C ARG A 37 -0.96 2.29 15.09
N LEU A 38 -0.60 3.19 16.00
CA LEU A 38 0.22 4.36 15.69
C LEU A 38 1.62 3.93 15.22
N ASP A 39 2.22 2.90 15.81
CA ASP A 39 3.50 2.34 15.38
C ASP A 39 3.43 1.79 13.94
N ILE A 40 2.38 1.04 13.61
CA ILE A 40 2.16 0.53 12.24
C ILE A 40 2.01 1.69 11.25
N LEU A 41 1.21 2.70 11.61
CA LEU A 41 1.00 3.89 10.78
C LEU A 41 2.31 4.65 10.55
N LEU A 42 3.13 4.80 11.59
CA LEU A 42 4.42 5.45 11.51
C LEU A 42 5.38 4.69 10.60
N ASN A 43 5.52 3.38 10.79
CA ASN A 43 6.37 2.53 9.94
C ASN A 43 5.93 2.56 8.47
N THR A 44 4.63 2.54 8.22
CA THR A 44 4.06 2.69 6.87
C THR A 44 4.43 4.04 6.26
N LYS A 45 4.31 5.13 7.02
CA LYS A 45 4.62 6.49 6.58
C LYS A 45 6.10 6.64 6.18
N TRP A 46 7.02 6.10 6.98
CA TRP A 46 8.45 6.14 6.65
C TRP A 46 8.76 5.36 5.38
N THR A 47 8.12 4.20 5.21
CA THR A 47 8.31 3.34 4.05
C THR A 47 7.88 4.02 2.75
N VAL A 48 6.69 4.64 2.71
CA VAL A 48 6.21 5.29 1.47
C VAL A 48 6.89 6.62 1.17
N LYS A 49 7.51 7.26 2.18
CA LYS A 49 8.22 8.55 2.03
C LYS A 49 9.49 8.47 1.20
N GLU A 50 10.00 7.27 0.93
CA GLU A 50 11.11 7.06 0.00
C GLU A 50 10.75 7.47 -1.43
N TRP A 51 9.46 7.55 -1.77
CA TRP A 51 8.97 7.97 -3.09
C TRP A 51 8.01 9.15 -2.99
N ASP A 52 8.21 10.17 -3.81
CA ASP A 52 7.35 11.34 -3.86
C ASP A 52 6.46 11.32 -5.11
N CYS A 53 5.24 10.81 -4.97
CA CYS A 53 4.23 10.81 -6.03
C CYS A 53 2.81 10.98 -5.46
N ASN A 54 1.82 11.15 -6.33
CA ASN A 54 0.43 11.38 -5.88
C ASN A 54 -0.10 10.25 -4.99
N LEU A 55 0.25 9.00 -5.30
CA LEU A 55 -0.17 7.84 -4.52
C LEU A 55 0.42 7.86 -3.10
N THR A 56 1.74 8.09 -2.96
CA THR A 56 2.39 8.11 -1.64
C THR A 56 1.96 9.30 -0.80
N ARG A 57 1.71 10.46 -1.43
CA ARG A 57 1.13 11.64 -0.76
C ARG A 57 -0.27 11.35 -0.22
N GLU A 58 -1.13 10.69 -1.00
CA GLU A 58 -2.47 10.31 -0.54
C GLU A 58 -2.41 9.31 0.63
N ILE A 59 -1.50 8.34 0.56
CA ILE A 59 -1.28 7.39 1.67
C ILE A 59 -0.86 8.14 2.94
N VAL A 60 0.12 9.06 2.84
CA VAL A 60 0.58 9.86 3.98
C VAL A 60 -0.54 10.72 4.57
N ASP A 61 -1.35 11.35 3.73
CA ASP A 61 -2.51 12.15 4.17
C ASP A 61 -3.53 11.31 4.93
N LEU A 62 -3.80 10.08 4.47
CA LEU A 62 -4.72 9.17 5.17
C LEU A 62 -4.15 8.70 6.50
N ILE A 63 -2.84 8.42 6.58
CA ILE A 63 -2.15 8.06 7.82
C ILE A 63 -2.28 9.21 8.85
N ASP A 64 -1.99 10.45 8.44
CA ASP A 64 -2.04 11.60 9.34
C ASP A 64 -3.47 11.88 9.83
N ARG A 65 -4.47 11.66 8.96
CA ARG A 65 -5.88 11.74 9.35
C ARG A 65 -6.29 10.64 10.32
N GLU A 66 -5.80 9.40 10.14
CA GLU A 66 -6.07 8.32 11.09
C GLU A 66 -5.48 8.63 12.46
N ALA A 67 -4.20 9.01 12.50
CA ALA A 67 -3.50 9.36 13.73
C ALA A 67 -4.20 10.50 14.47
N ASN A 68 -4.60 11.57 13.77
CA ASN A 68 -5.34 12.68 14.39
C ASN A 68 -6.68 12.22 15.00
N MET A 69 -7.39 11.30 14.35
CA MET A 69 -8.64 10.77 14.91
C MET A 69 -8.41 9.86 16.11
N LEU A 70 -7.31 9.08 16.12
CA LEU A 70 -6.91 8.27 17.26
C LEU A 70 -6.52 9.13 18.47
N ASP A 71 -5.72 10.18 18.27
CA ASP A 71 -5.35 11.14 19.32
C ASP A 71 -6.57 11.83 19.94
N ARG A 72 -7.63 12.01 19.15
CA ARG A 72 -8.91 12.58 19.59
C ARG A 72 -9.87 11.55 20.19
N GLY A 73 -9.45 10.29 20.34
CA GLY A 73 -10.25 9.22 20.93
C GLY A 73 -11.48 8.84 20.11
N ARG A 74 -11.44 8.97 18.78
CA ARG A 74 -12.59 8.64 17.93
C ARG A 74 -12.84 7.12 17.92
N PRO A 75 -14.11 6.69 17.91
CA PRO A 75 -14.43 5.26 17.94
C PRO A 75 -13.97 4.57 16.64
N GLU A 76 -13.51 3.33 16.74
CA GLU A 76 -12.99 2.56 15.60
C GLU A 76 -13.98 2.44 14.44
N LYS A 77 -15.29 2.37 14.71
CA LYS A 77 -16.34 2.35 13.68
C LYS A 77 -16.27 3.55 12.74
N SER A 78 -15.85 4.71 13.25
CA SER A 78 -15.67 5.92 12.42
C SER A 78 -14.41 5.89 11.57
N LEU A 79 -13.45 5.03 11.90
CA LEU A 79 -12.19 4.85 11.18
C LEU A 79 -12.29 3.80 10.07
N GLU A 80 -13.30 2.94 10.07
CA GLU A 80 -13.38 1.76 9.20
C GLU A 80 -13.24 2.10 7.71
N GLY A 81 -13.99 3.10 7.22
CA GLY A 81 -13.89 3.54 5.83
C GLY A 81 -12.52 4.13 5.47
N LEU A 82 -11.88 4.83 6.41
CA LEU A 82 -10.56 5.40 6.22
C LEU A 82 -9.48 4.30 6.22
N ARG A 83 -9.54 3.36 7.16
CA ARG A 83 -8.65 2.19 7.24
C ARG A 83 -8.74 1.33 5.98
N GLN A 84 -9.96 1.10 5.47
CA GLN A 84 -10.16 0.35 4.22
C GLN A 84 -9.54 1.05 3.02
N ARG A 85 -9.71 2.39 2.91
CA ARG A 85 -9.09 3.17 1.83
C ARG A 85 -7.57 3.13 1.91
N LEU A 86 -7.01 3.33 3.10
CA LEU A 86 -5.57 3.28 3.34
C LEU A 86 -4.99 1.91 2.95
N ALA A 87 -5.62 0.81 3.39
CA ALA A 87 -5.18 -0.54 3.03
C ALA A 87 -5.23 -0.78 1.52
N ASN A 88 -6.27 -0.30 0.83
CA ASN A 88 -6.39 -0.45 -0.63
C ASN A 88 -5.33 0.36 -1.39
N LEU A 89 -5.06 1.59 -1.00
CA LEU A 89 -4.01 2.41 -1.64
C LEU A 89 -2.62 1.84 -1.36
N PHE A 90 -2.38 1.34 -0.15
CA PHE A 90 -1.13 0.66 0.16
C PHE A 90 -0.98 -0.65 -0.64
N LEU A 91 -2.08 -1.37 -0.89
CA LEU A 91 -2.05 -2.53 -1.80
C LEU A 91 -1.64 -2.12 -3.22
N GLN A 92 -2.19 -1.03 -3.76
CA GLN A 92 -1.78 -0.50 -5.08
C GLN A 92 -0.31 -0.12 -5.09
N PHE A 93 0.19 0.46 -3.99
CA PHE A 93 1.60 0.81 -3.84
C PHE A 93 2.51 -0.43 -3.91
N ILE A 94 2.17 -1.53 -3.22
CA ILE A 94 3.00 -2.75 -3.24
C ILE A 94 2.88 -3.56 -4.53
N GLU A 95 1.80 -3.37 -5.29
CA GLU A 95 1.56 -4.02 -6.59
C GLU A 95 2.24 -3.29 -7.75
N TYR A 96 2.69 -2.04 -7.54
CA TYR A 96 3.31 -1.26 -8.60
C TYR A 96 4.79 -1.65 -8.77
N PRO A 97 5.23 -2.09 -9.97
CA PRO A 97 6.60 -2.59 -10.20
C PRO A 97 7.71 -1.60 -9.86
N LEU A 98 7.43 -0.30 -9.96
CA LEU A 98 8.38 0.76 -9.62
C LEU A 98 8.75 0.77 -8.12
N PHE A 99 7.84 0.31 -7.26
CA PHE A 99 8.02 0.27 -5.81
C PHE A 99 8.35 -1.15 -5.31
N ASN A 100 7.88 -2.17 -6.02
CA ASN A 100 8.17 -3.57 -5.75
C ASN A 100 8.58 -4.29 -7.04
N PRO A 101 9.89 -4.45 -7.31
CA PRO A 101 10.37 -5.12 -8.51
C PRO A 101 9.87 -6.57 -8.63
N GLU A 102 9.57 -7.24 -7.51
CA GLU A 102 8.99 -8.59 -7.51
C GLU A 102 7.52 -8.58 -7.96
N ALA A 103 6.79 -7.45 -7.83
CA ALA A 103 5.42 -7.34 -8.33
C ALA A 103 5.33 -7.50 -9.86
N ALA A 104 6.39 -7.10 -10.59
CA ALA A 104 6.50 -7.34 -12.03
C ALA A 104 6.38 -8.83 -12.40
N ARG A 105 6.78 -9.73 -11.50
CA ARG A 105 6.71 -11.18 -11.72
C ARG A 105 5.31 -11.76 -11.54
N PHE A 106 4.41 -11.02 -10.87
CA PHE A 106 3.04 -11.43 -10.60
C PHE A 106 2.00 -10.65 -11.45
N GLN A 107 2.43 -9.62 -12.19
CA GLN A 107 1.57 -8.86 -13.07
C GLN A 107 1.28 -9.64 -14.35
N LYS A 108 0.02 -10.06 -14.55
CA LYS A 108 -0.43 -10.86 -15.71
C LYS A 108 -0.45 -10.09 -17.03
N ILE A 109 -0.23 -8.78 -17.01
CA ILE A 109 -0.35 -7.88 -18.15
C ILE A 109 0.90 -6.98 -18.17
N PRO A 110 1.53 -6.74 -19.34
CA PRO A 110 2.64 -5.80 -19.47
C PRO A 110 2.36 -4.43 -18.85
N TYR A 111 3.34 -3.88 -18.14
CA TYR A 111 3.27 -2.61 -17.40
C TYR A 111 2.69 -1.45 -18.21
N GLU A 112 3.08 -1.32 -19.49
CA GLU A 112 2.61 -0.25 -20.39
C GLU A 112 1.08 -0.22 -20.54
N ILE A 113 0.41 -1.37 -20.50
CA ILE A 113 -1.05 -1.47 -20.63
C ILE A 113 -1.74 -1.01 -19.33
N SER A 114 -1.09 -1.21 -18.17
CA SER A 114 -1.64 -0.80 -16.87
C SER A 114 -1.60 0.72 -16.65
N GLU A 115 -0.58 1.41 -17.17
CA GLU A 115 -0.48 2.87 -17.08
C GLU A 115 -1.56 3.56 -17.92
N LEU A 116 -1.81 3.06 -19.14
CA LEU A 116 -2.84 3.59 -20.04
C LEU A 116 -4.25 3.46 -19.42
N ALA A 117 -4.55 2.31 -18.78
CA ALA A 117 -5.84 2.09 -18.13
C ALA A 117 -6.07 3.00 -16.90
N ASN A 118 -5.01 3.36 -16.17
CA ASN A 118 -5.09 4.29 -15.05
C ASN A 118 -5.22 5.76 -15.51
N GLN A 119 -4.70 6.10 -16.68
CA GLN A 119 -4.85 7.44 -17.26
C GLN A 119 -6.26 7.69 -17.83
N GLU A 120 -6.92 6.70 -18.41
CA GLU A 120 -8.28 6.87 -18.97
C GLU A 120 -9.36 7.09 -17.91
N ASN A 121 -9.20 6.54 -16.70
CA ASN A 121 -10.15 6.74 -15.60
C ASN A 121 -10.10 8.14 -14.95
N GLY A 122 -9.07 8.94 -15.26
CA GLY A 122 -8.95 10.34 -14.81
C GLY A 122 -9.55 11.37 -15.77
N ALA A 123 -9.89 10.99 -17.01
CA ALA A 123 -10.18 11.95 -18.08
C ALA A 123 -11.66 12.20 -18.39
N THR A 124 -12.62 11.47 -17.79
CA THR A 124 -14.04 11.55 -18.19
C THR A 124 -14.97 12.37 -17.28
N LYS A 125 -14.42 13.25 -16.42
CA LYS A 125 -15.23 14.30 -15.74
C LYS A 125 -14.77 15.70 -16.09
N SER A 126 -14.79 16.04 -17.38
CA SER A 126 -14.96 17.43 -17.80
C SER A 126 -15.58 17.45 -19.18
N LYS A 127 -16.60 18.30 -19.36
CA LYS A 127 -17.45 18.49 -20.56
C LYS A 127 -18.74 17.66 -20.60
N PHE A 128 -19.69 18.05 -19.75
CA PHE A 128 -21.02 18.41 -20.24
C PHE A 128 -21.42 19.72 -19.58
N ASN A 129 -21.26 20.81 -20.34
CA ASN A 129 -21.95 22.08 -20.18
C ASN A 129 -22.48 22.43 -21.56
#